data_AF-A0A8H7DMB9-F1
#
_entry.id   AF-A0A8H7DMB9-F1
#
_cell.length_a   1.000
_cell.length_b   1.000
_cell.length_c   1.000
_cell.angle_alpha   90.00
_cell.angle_beta   90.00
_cell.angle_gamma   90.00
#
_symmetry.space_group_name_H-M   'P 1'
#
loop_
_entity.id
_entity.type
_entity.pdbx_description
1 polymer ?
#
loop_
_entity_poly.entity_id
_entity_poly.type
_entity_poly.pdbx_seq_one_letter_code
_entity_poly.pdbx_strand_id
1 'polypeptide(L)'
;MIFSRVLPFFALALSFSILSVAKPVAETSVLERTDGDVGTADVAAVLTRLKASTDSTLSQMNTLMDSNHANSANIVPLMHDLTKSFTTAGDSLKALKGKVSARQLGPTDSEIAALLADIIAALVTTLGRLFVRAIIFLPTLMTLIVSLDLVLHDLLVAVEALVGGVLALVTGM
;
A
#
# COMPACT_ATOMS: atom_id res chain seq x y z
N MET A 1 25.17 -9.45 -51.54
CA MET A 1 25.38 -9.94 -50.16
C MET A 1 25.75 -8.71 -49.35
N ILE A 2 25.01 -8.23 -48.37
CA ILE A 2 24.13 -8.90 -47.42
C ILE A 2 23.18 -7.80 -46.90
N PHE A 3 21.87 -8.02 -47.10
CA PHE A 3 20.77 -7.59 -46.23
C PHE A 3 20.74 -6.10 -45.81
N SER A 4 19.94 -5.21 -46.42
CA SER A 4 18.46 -5.26 -46.46
C SER A 4 17.90 -5.89 -45.20
N ARG A 5 17.58 -5.08 -44.18
CA ARG A 5 16.42 -5.23 -43.29
C ARG A 5 16.45 -4.25 -42.09
N VAL A 6 15.48 -3.35 -42.12
CA VAL A 6 14.72 -2.79 -40.98
C VAL A 6 15.42 -1.91 -39.92
N LEU A 7 15.55 -0.62 -40.25
CA LEU A 7 14.89 0.45 -39.46
C LEU A 7 13.45 -0.03 -39.12
N PRO A 8 12.83 0.13 -37.94
CA PRO A 8 13.25 0.35 -36.54
C PRO A 8 12.61 -0.72 -35.60
N PHE A 9 13.33 -1.33 -34.65
CA PHE A 9 12.74 -2.38 -33.78
C PHE A 9 12.94 -2.23 -32.27
N PHE A 10 13.33 -1.05 -31.77
CA PHE A 10 13.30 -0.78 -30.32
C PHE A 10 12.04 -0.02 -29.85
N ALA A 11 11.08 0.22 -30.76
CA ALA A 11 9.79 0.83 -30.45
C ALA A 11 8.64 -0.20 -30.40
N LEU A 12 8.95 -1.49 -30.21
CA LEU A 12 7.95 -2.58 -30.19
C LEU A 12 8.31 -3.70 -29.19
N ALA A 13 8.68 -3.36 -27.96
CA ALA A 13 8.72 -4.33 -26.85
C ALA A 13 7.43 -4.28 -26.01
N LEU A 14 6.33 -3.86 -26.65
CA LEU A 14 5.00 -3.66 -26.06
C LEU A 14 3.93 -4.57 -26.69
N SER A 15 4.32 -5.67 -27.33
CA SER A 15 3.39 -6.64 -27.93
C SER A 15 3.77 -8.09 -27.61
N PHE A 16 3.25 -8.55 -26.48
CA PHE A 16 2.55 -9.83 -26.28
C PHE A 16 3.16 -11.17 -26.74
N SER A 17 3.13 -12.11 -25.78
CA SER A 17 2.99 -13.58 -25.89
C SER A 17 4.27 -14.41 -25.78
N ILE A 18 4.45 -15.14 -24.66
CA ILE A 18 4.31 -16.61 -24.62
C ILE A 18 3.72 -17.05 -23.26
N LEU A 19 2.44 -17.43 -23.35
CA LEU A 19 1.74 -18.53 -22.69
C LEU A 19 2.57 -19.39 -21.70
N SER A 20 2.25 -19.27 -20.41
CA SER A 20 2.39 -20.39 -19.47
C SER A 20 0.98 -20.90 -19.17
N VAL A 21 0.68 -22.09 -19.69
CA VAL A 21 -0.53 -22.84 -19.38
C VAL A 21 -0.35 -23.45 -18.00
N ALA A 22 -1.15 -23.03 -17.03
CA ALA A 22 -1.31 -23.77 -15.78
C ALA A 22 -2.74 -23.62 -15.23
N LYS A 23 -3.56 -24.61 -15.60
CA LYS A 23 -4.80 -25.07 -14.96
C LYS A 23 -6.01 -24.11 -14.96
N PRO A 24 -7.21 -24.61 -15.28
CA PRO A 24 -8.42 -23.79 -15.21
C PRO A 24 -8.70 -23.51 -13.73
N VAL A 25 -8.40 -22.30 -13.27
CA VAL A 25 -9.18 -21.74 -12.17
C VAL A 25 -10.55 -21.47 -12.77
N ALA A 26 -11.54 -22.11 -12.15
CA ALA A 26 -12.95 -22.07 -12.52
C ALA A 26 -13.37 -20.67 -12.98
N GLU A 27 -14.21 -20.64 -14.01
CA GLU A 27 -14.91 -19.46 -14.52
C GLU A 27 -15.39 -18.60 -13.37
N THR A 28 -14.58 -17.62 -12.99
CA THR A 28 -15.05 -16.52 -12.17
C THR A 28 -15.77 -15.67 -13.19
N SER A 29 -17.09 -15.78 -13.18
CA SER A 29 -18.01 -15.02 -14.00
C SER A 29 -17.41 -13.64 -14.22
N VAL A 30 -17.10 -13.31 -15.47
CA VAL A 30 -16.78 -11.94 -15.87
C VAL A 30 -18.06 -11.17 -15.59
N LEU A 31 -18.19 -10.68 -14.36
CA LEU A 31 -19.21 -9.71 -14.02
C LEU A 31 -18.89 -8.51 -14.89
N GLU A 32 -19.78 -8.29 -15.84
CA GLU A 32 -19.97 -7.02 -16.53
C GLU A 32 -19.78 -5.89 -15.51
N ARG A 33 -18.60 -5.24 -15.54
CA ARG A 33 -18.35 -4.04 -14.76
C ARG A 33 -19.24 -2.98 -15.36
N THR A 34 -20.33 -2.65 -14.69
CA THR A 34 -21.01 -1.39 -14.94
C THR A 34 -20.03 -0.30 -14.54
N ASP A 35 -19.59 0.51 -15.51
CA ASP A 35 -18.74 1.67 -15.29
C ASP A 35 -19.30 2.51 -14.12
N GLY A 36 -18.65 2.46 -12.94
CA GLY A 36 -19.02 3.28 -11.78
C GLY A 36 -19.11 2.59 -10.42
N ASP A 37 -19.06 1.26 -10.31
CA ASP A 37 -19.07 0.56 -9.01
C ASP A 37 -17.64 0.43 -8.45
N VAL A 38 -17.33 1.19 -7.39
CA VAL A 38 -16.15 0.95 -6.53
C VAL A 38 -16.49 -0.22 -5.61
N GLY A 39 -15.78 -1.33 -5.73
CA GLY A 39 -15.96 -2.50 -4.86
C GLY A 39 -15.01 -2.49 -3.66
N THR A 40 -15.29 -3.31 -2.64
CA THR A 40 -14.32 -3.58 -1.55
C THR A 40 -12.98 -4.12 -2.09
N ALA A 41 -12.99 -4.71 -3.29
CA ALA A 41 -11.79 -5.12 -4.03
C ALA A 41 -10.86 -3.95 -4.39
N ASP A 42 -11.39 -2.76 -4.71
CA ASP A 42 -10.58 -1.59 -5.05
C ASP A 42 -9.90 -1.01 -3.79
N VAL A 43 -10.64 -0.96 -2.68
CA VAL A 43 -10.11 -0.57 -1.37
C VAL A 43 -9.00 -1.53 -0.94
N ALA A 44 -9.26 -2.84 -1.01
CA ALA A 44 -8.27 -3.85 -0.67
C ALA A 44 -7.04 -3.81 -1.60
N ALA A 45 -7.22 -3.50 -2.89
CA ALA A 45 -6.10 -3.33 -3.80
C ALA A 45 -5.23 -2.12 -3.45
N VAL A 46 -5.82 -0.99 -3.03
CA VAL A 46 -5.06 0.17 -2.54
C VAL A 46 -4.31 -0.19 -1.25
N LEU A 47 -5.00 -0.80 -0.28
CA LEU A 47 -4.38 -1.18 1.00
C LEU A 47 -3.31 -2.26 0.84
N THR A 48 -3.47 -3.21 -0.09
CA THR A 48 -2.44 -4.23 -0.39
C THR A 48 -1.18 -3.59 -0.97
N ARG A 49 -1.32 -2.60 -1.85
CA ARG A 49 -0.17 -1.83 -2.36
C ARG A 49 0.50 -1.01 -1.25
N LEU A 50 -0.31 -0.37 -0.38
CA LEU A 50 0.20 0.33 0.79
C LEU A 50 0.97 -0.63 1.71
N LYS A 51 0.44 -1.82 1.97
CA LYS A 51 1.11 -2.85 2.78
C LYS A 51 2.45 -3.25 2.15
N ALA A 52 2.48 -3.57 0.87
CA ALA A 52 3.72 -3.95 0.19
C ALA A 52 4.80 -2.85 0.26
N SER A 53 4.41 -1.59 0.04
CA SER A 53 5.33 -0.45 0.19
C SER A 53 5.79 -0.29 1.64
N THR A 54 4.87 -0.37 2.59
CA THR A 54 5.16 -0.20 4.02
C THR A 54 6.09 -1.30 4.50
N ASP A 55 5.77 -2.57 4.26
CA ASP A 55 6.60 -3.72 4.63
C ASP A 55 8.03 -3.60 4.07
N SER A 56 8.16 -3.16 2.81
CA SER A 56 9.47 -2.93 2.19
C SER A 56 10.27 -1.84 2.92
N THR A 57 9.67 -0.68 3.17
CA THR A 57 10.32 0.43 3.87
C THR A 57 10.63 0.10 5.33
N LEU A 58 9.72 -0.58 6.04
CA LEU A 58 9.94 -1.04 7.41
C LEU A 58 11.05 -2.08 7.51
N SER A 59 11.14 -3.00 6.54
CA SER A 59 12.24 -3.98 6.47
C SER A 59 13.60 -3.30 6.28
N GLN A 60 13.67 -2.28 5.42
CA GLN A 60 14.88 -1.46 5.27
C GLN A 60 15.27 -0.75 6.56
N MET A 61 14.30 -0.14 7.26
CA MET A 61 14.55 0.47 8.58
C MET A 61 15.04 -0.55 9.60
N ASN A 62 14.41 -1.73 9.69
CA ASN A 62 14.84 -2.80 10.58
C ASN A 62 16.27 -3.25 10.27
N THR A 63 16.61 -3.40 8.98
CA THR A 63 17.98 -3.75 8.56
C THR A 63 19.00 -2.71 9.02
N LEU A 64 18.69 -1.42 8.86
CA LEU A 64 19.57 -0.33 9.32
C LEU A 64 19.69 -0.30 10.84
N MET A 65 18.61 -0.57 11.56
CA MET A 65 18.62 -0.68 13.01
C MET A 65 19.45 -1.88 13.48
N ASP A 66 19.25 -3.05 12.89
CA ASP A 66 19.91 -4.30 13.25
C ASP A 66 21.41 -4.28 12.95
N SER A 67 21.81 -3.61 11.86
CA SER A 67 23.21 -3.35 11.52
C SER A 67 23.84 -2.19 12.31
N ASN A 68 23.10 -1.56 13.23
CA ASN A 68 23.52 -0.40 14.01
C ASN A 68 23.97 0.80 13.16
N HIS A 69 23.43 0.91 11.94
CA HIS A 69 23.71 1.99 11.01
C HIS A 69 22.59 3.02 10.97
N ALA A 70 21.48 2.83 11.69
CA ALA A 70 20.36 3.78 11.75
C ALA A 70 20.82 5.16 12.23
N ASN A 71 20.75 6.14 11.33
CA ASN A 71 21.08 7.54 11.58
C ASN A 71 20.14 8.46 10.80
N SER A 72 20.23 9.76 11.01
CA SER A 72 19.33 10.71 10.34
C SER A 72 19.42 10.64 8.81
N ALA A 73 20.62 10.43 8.25
CA ALA A 73 20.83 10.44 6.80
C ALA A 73 20.17 9.25 6.08
N ASN A 74 19.95 8.12 6.76
CA ASN A 74 19.30 6.95 6.15
C ASN A 74 17.87 6.69 6.65
N ILE A 75 17.53 7.09 7.88
CA ILE A 75 16.17 6.93 8.41
C ILE A 75 15.22 8.03 7.90
N VAL A 76 15.67 9.30 7.84
CA VAL A 76 14.79 10.41 7.43
C VAL A 76 14.21 10.21 6.03
N PRO A 77 14.99 9.80 5.01
CA PRO A 77 14.42 9.50 3.69
C PRO A 77 13.37 8.38 3.74
N LEU A 78 13.60 7.31 4.51
CA LEU A 78 12.64 6.21 4.64
C LEU A 78 11.34 6.65 5.32
N MET A 79 11.42 7.54 6.32
CA MET A 79 10.24 8.15 6.95
C MET A 79 9.45 9.02 5.96
N HIS A 80 10.14 9.76 5.10
CA HIS A 80 9.49 10.52 4.03
C HIS A 80 8.80 9.62 3.00
N ASP A 81 9.46 8.54 2.57
CA ASP A 81 8.88 7.57 1.65
C ASP A 81 7.64 6.92 2.26
N LEU A 82 7.69 6.56 3.55
CA LEU A 82 6.55 6.01 4.27
C LEU A 82 5.40 7.02 4.31
N THR A 83 5.65 8.25 4.72
CA THR A 83 4.63 9.34 4.73
C THR A 83 4.00 9.53 3.34
N LYS A 84 4.82 9.48 2.28
CA LYS A 84 4.36 9.62 0.89
C LYS A 84 3.50 8.43 0.45
N SER A 85 3.84 7.21 0.83
CA SER A 85 3.03 6.02 0.54
C SER A 85 1.66 6.09 1.21
N PHE A 86 1.59 6.51 2.48
CA PHE A 86 0.33 6.72 3.18
C PHE A 86 -0.51 7.84 2.54
N THR A 87 0.13 8.96 2.18
CA THR A 87 -0.53 10.06 1.46
C THR A 87 -1.11 9.58 0.13
N THR A 88 -0.32 8.86 -0.66
CA THR A 88 -0.74 8.34 -1.98
C THR A 88 -1.90 7.35 -1.84
N ALA A 89 -1.87 6.49 -0.83
CA ALA A 89 -2.97 5.58 -0.54
C ALA A 89 -4.23 6.34 -0.12
N GLY A 90 -4.10 7.35 0.75
CA GLY A 90 -5.21 8.22 1.15
C GLY A 90 -5.83 8.95 -0.04
N ASP A 91 -5.01 9.52 -0.92
CA ASP A 91 -5.48 10.18 -2.14
C ASP A 91 -6.14 9.18 -3.10
N SER A 92 -5.58 7.98 -3.23
CA SER A 92 -6.16 6.91 -4.06
C SER A 92 -7.53 6.50 -3.54
N LEU A 93 -7.69 6.34 -2.22
CA LEU A 93 -8.98 6.05 -1.59
C LEU A 93 -9.97 7.21 -1.76
N LYS A 94 -9.55 8.46 -1.52
CA LYS A 94 -10.39 9.65 -1.75
C LYS A 94 -10.81 9.79 -3.22
N ALA A 95 -9.98 9.32 -4.16
CA ALA A 95 -10.28 9.31 -5.58
C ALA A 95 -11.27 8.20 -5.99
N LEU A 96 -11.46 7.16 -5.18
CA LEU A 96 -12.52 6.18 -5.37
C LEU A 96 -13.88 6.85 -5.11
N LYS A 97 -14.51 7.34 -6.19
CA LYS A 97 -15.85 7.94 -6.13
C LYS A 97 -16.92 6.88 -6.33
N GLY A 98 -17.71 6.64 -5.28
CA GLY A 98 -18.87 5.75 -5.31
C GLY A 98 -19.14 5.18 -3.91
N LYS A 99 -20.41 4.87 -3.58
CA LYS A 99 -20.69 4.02 -2.42
C LYS A 99 -20.31 2.59 -2.80
N VAL A 100 -19.66 1.86 -1.90
CA VAL A 100 -19.39 0.44 -2.11
C VAL A 100 -20.71 -0.29 -2.30
N SER A 101 -20.98 -0.67 -3.55
CA SER A 101 -22.11 -1.51 -3.89
C SER A 101 -21.79 -2.90 -3.35
N ALA A 102 -22.61 -3.41 -2.44
CA ALA A 102 -22.50 -4.72 -1.82
C ALA A 102 -22.75 -5.87 -2.83
N ARG A 103 -21.97 -5.91 -3.92
CA ARG A 103 -22.03 -6.96 -4.93
C ARG A 103 -20.83 -7.89 -4.73
N GLN A 104 -20.91 -8.68 -3.65
CA GLN A 104 -20.48 -10.07 -3.45
C GLN A 104 -19.14 -10.61 -3.99
N LEU A 105 -18.24 -9.81 -4.61
CA LEU A 105 -17.00 -10.30 -5.23
C LEU A 105 -15.71 -9.63 -4.75
N GLY A 106 -15.73 -9.01 -3.57
CA GLY A 106 -14.55 -8.45 -2.93
C GLY A 106 -14.36 -8.95 -1.48
N PRO A 107 -13.19 -8.70 -0.89
CA PRO A 107 -12.92 -9.00 0.51
C PRO A 107 -13.95 -8.33 1.41
N THR A 108 -14.26 -9.02 2.50
CA THR A 108 -15.18 -8.59 3.55
C THR A 108 -14.60 -7.42 4.34
N ASP A 109 -15.47 -6.66 5.00
CA ASP A 109 -15.08 -5.55 5.87
C ASP A 109 -14.09 -6.00 6.96
N SER A 110 -14.24 -7.23 7.46
CA SER A 110 -13.31 -7.86 8.41
C SER A 110 -11.94 -8.14 7.81
N GLU A 111 -11.85 -8.57 6.55
CA GLU A 111 -10.57 -8.77 5.86
C GLU A 111 -9.86 -7.44 5.58
N ILE A 112 -10.62 -6.39 5.26
CA ILE A 112 -10.10 -5.02 5.13
C ILE A 112 -9.58 -4.51 6.48
N ALA A 113 -10.35 -4.73 7.56
CA ALA A 113 -9.94 -4.38 8.92
C ALA A 113 -8.66 -5.12 9.34
N ALA A 114 -8.58 -6.42 9.11
CA ALA A 114 -7.39 -7.21 9.41
C ALA A 114 -6.16 -6.71 8.65
N LEU A 115 -6.31 -6.40 7.37
CA LEU A 115 -5.21 -5.89 6.55
C LEU A 115 -4.75 -4.50 7.01
N LEU A 116 -5.68 -3.63 7.43
CA LEU A 116 -5.36 -2.34 8.02
C LEU A 116 -4.66 -2.48 9.38
N ALA A 117 -5.15 -3.38 10.24
CA ALA A 117 -4.56 -3.66 11.54
C ALA A 117 -3.10 -4.17 11.41
N ASP A 118 -2.85 -5.07 10.45
CA ASP A 118 -1.50 -5.56 10.14
C ASP A 118 -0.54 -4.44 9.76
N ILE A 119 -0.98 -3.49 8.91
CA ILE A 119 -0.17 -2.34 8.50
C ILE A 119 0.17 -1.46 9.72
N ILE A 120 -0.83 -1.15 10.55
CA ILE A 120 -0.65 -0.30 11.73
C ILE A 120 0.26 -0.98 12.76
N ALA A 121 0.05 -2.28 13.02
CA ALA A 121 0.85 -3.04 13.99
C ALA A 121 2.33 -3.11 13.58
N ALA A 122 2.61 -3.38 12.31
CA ALA A 122 3.97 -3.38 11.77
C ALA A 122 4.64 -2.01 11.90
N LEU A 123 3.89 -0.95 11.60
CA LEU A 123 4.35 0.44 11.72
C LEU A 123 4.70 0.80 13.17
N VAL A 124 3.77 0.60 14.10
CA VAL A 124 3.95 0.91 15.53
C VAL A 124 5.13 0.13 16.11
N THR A 125 5.26 -1.15 15.76
CA THR A 125 6.37 -1.99 16.23
C THR A 125 7.72 -1.46 15.73
N THR A 126 7.83 -1.13 14.45
CA THR A 126 9.09 -0.67 13.87
C THR A 126 9.46 0.74 14.35
N LEU A 127 8.48 1.65 14.43
CA LEU A 127 8.70 3.01 14.93
C LEU A 127 9.03 3.02 16.43
N GLY A 128 8.40 2.15 17.23
CA GLY A 128 8.74 1.98 18.64
C GLY A 128 10.20 1.55 18.83
N ARG A 129 10.67 0.59 18.02
CA ARG A 129 12.09 0.20 18.00
C ARG A 129 13.01 1.34 17.56
N LEU A 130 12.60 2.11 16.55
CA LEU A 130 13.35 3.25 16.06
C LEU A 130 13.51 4.31 17.16
N PHE A 131 12.45 4.64 17.89
CA PHE A 131 12.49 5.60 19.00
C PHE A 131 13.54 5.26 20.06
N VAL A 132 13.63 3.99 20.44
CA VAL A 132 14.59 3.52 21.45
C VAL A 132 16.04 3.64 20.94
N ARG A 133 16.27 3.47 19.63
CA ARG A 133 17.62 3.49 19.02
C ARG A 133 18.05 4.87 18.50
N ALA A 134 17.12 5.71 18.10
CA ALA A 134 17.37 6.95 17.36
C ALA A 134 17.39 8.21 18.24
N ILE A 135 17.69 8.08 19.54
CA ILE A 135 17.65 9.15 20.55
C ILE A 135 18.39 10.42 20.08
N ILE A 136 19.47 10.24 19.32
CA ILE A 136 20.40 11.30 18.89
C ILE A 136 19.77 12.26 17.86
N PHE A 137 18.78 11.83 17.06
CA PHE A 137 18.14 12.64 16.02
C PHE A 137 16.62 12.73 16.17
N LEU A 138 16.15 12.57 17.41
CA LEU A 138 14.74 12.67 17.79
C LEU A 138 14.02 13.93 17.30
N PRO A 139 14.59 15.17 17.37
CA PRO A 139 13.84 16.36 16.98
C PRO A 139 13.32 16.31 15.54
N THR A 140 14.14 15.83 14.60
CA THR A 140 13.76 15.64 13.20
C THR A 140 12.78 14.49 13.03
N LEU A 141 12.91 13.42 13.81
CA LEU A 141 11.96 12.31 13.78
C LEU A 141 10.58 12.73 14.31
N MET A 142 10.52 13.55 15.36
CA MET A 142 9.25 13.98 15.95
C MET A 142 8.38 14.72 14.94
N THR A 143 8.95 15.60 14.11
CA THR A 143 8.19 16.30 13.07
C THR A 143 7.68 15.34 11.99
N LEU A 144 8.51 14.37 11.59
CA LEU A 144 8.14 13.32 10.63
C LEU A 144 7.05 12.39 11.17
N ILE A 145 7.12 12.04 12.46
CA ILE A 145 6.12 11.18 13.11
C ILE A 145 4.78 11.89 13.22
N VAL A 146 4.77 13.18 13.58
CA VAL A 146 3.54 13.98 13.57
C VAL A 146 2.95 14.06 12.15
N SER A 147 3.80 14.19 11.13
CA SER A 147 3.36 14.22 9.74
C SER A 147 2.78 12.87 9.31
N LEU A 148 3.40 11.78 9.74
CA LEU A 148 2.94 10.41 9.49
C LEU A 148 1.61 10.11 10.21
N ASP A 149 1.46 10.56 11.45
CA ASP A 149 0.23 10.43 12.23
C ASP A 149 -0.95 11.12 11.53
N LEU A 150 -0.72 12.33 11.02
CA LEU A 150 -1.72 13.08 10.26
C LEU A 150 -2.17 12.32 8.99
N VAL A 151 -1.24 11.80 8.19
CA VAL A 151 -1.59 11.06 6.96
C VAL A 151 -2.18 9.69 7.24
N LEU A 152 -1.81 9.05 8.34
CA LEU A 152 -2.44 7.83 8.82
C LEU A 152 -3.89 8.11 9.23
N HIS A 153 -4.14 9.16 10.00
CA HIS A 153 -5.48 9.58 10.37
C HIS A 153 -6.34 9.84 9.13
N ASP A 154 -5.83 10.58 8.16
CA ASP A 154 -6.50 10.86 6.88
C ASP A 154 -6.83 9.59 6.10
N LEU A 155 -5.90 8.62 6.07
CA LEU A 155 -6.13 7.31 5.46
C LEU A 155 -7.26 6.56 6.17
N LEU A 156 -7.24 6.52 7.51
CA LEU A 156 -8.26 5.84 8.32
C LEU A 156 -9.65 6.44 8.09
N VAL A 157 -9.76 7.77 8.07
CA VAL A 157 -11.00 8.46 7.75
C VAL A 157 -11.48 8.13 6.33
N ALA A 158 -10.57 8.07 5.35
CA ALA A 158 -10.92 7.69 3.98
C ALA A 158 -11.42 6.24 3.91
N VAL A 159 -10.76 5.29 4.60
CA VAL A 159 -11.20 3.89 4.67
C VAL A 159 -12.58 3.78 5.32
N GLU A 160 -12.82 4.44 6.45
CA GLU A 160 -14.13 4.43 7.14
C GLU A 160 -15.24 5.03 6.27
N ALA A 161 -14.93 6.08 5.51
CA ALA A 161 -15.90 6.68 4.58
C ALA A 161 -16.28 5.72 3.44
N LEU A 162 -15.37 4.84 3.02
CA LEU A 162 -15.59 3.83 1.97
C LEU A 162 -16.24 2.55 2.51
N VAL A 163 -15.77 2.09 3.67
CA VAL A 163 -16.14 0.83 4.31
C VAL A 163 -16.50 1.12 5.76
N GLY A 164 -17.75 1.54 5.95
CA GLY A 164 -18.25 1.95 7.27
C GLY A 164 -18.13 0.84 8.30
N GLY A 165 -17.64 1.17 9.50
CA GLY A 165 -17.44 0.24 10.60
C GLY A 165 -16.10 -0.50 10.60
N VAL A 166 -15.24 -0.31 9.60
CA VAL A 166 -13.90 -0.92 9.58
C VAL A 166 -13.05 -0.44 10.74
N LEU A 167 -13.12 0.84 11.12
CA LEU A 167 -12.35 1.33 12.26
C LEU A 167 -12.81 0.70 13.58
N ALA A 168 -14.12 0.49 13.74
CA ALA A 168 -14.67 -0.19 14.91
C ALA A 168 -14.15 -1.64 15.00
N LEU A 169 -14.06 -2.32 13.85
CA LEU A 169 -13.47 -3.67 13.77
C LEU A 169 -11.99 -3.65 14.13
N VAL A 170 -11.20 -2.72 13.61
CA VAL A 170 -9.76 -2.58 13.94
C VAL A 170 -9.54 -2.32 15.43
N THR A 171 -10.39 -1.51 16.07
CA THR A 171 -10.27 -1.22 17.50
C THR A 171 -10.78 -2.34 18.41
N GLY A 172 -11.61 -3.24 17.88
CA GLY A 172 -12.18 -4.38 18.60
C GLY A 172 -11.38 -5.67 18.46
N MET A 173 -10.32 -5.67 17.66
CA MET A 173 -9.40 -6.80 17.48
C MET A 173 -8.36 -6.90 18.60
#